data_AF-A0A257KVE6-F1
#
_entry.id   AF-A0A257KVE6-F1
#
_cell.length_a   1.000
_cell.length_b   1.000
_cell.length_c   1.000
_cell.angle_alpha   90.00
_cell.angle_beta   90.00
_cell.angle_gamma   90.00
#
_symmetry.space_group_name_H-M   'P 1'
#
loop_
_entity.id
_entity.type
_entity.pdbx_description
1 polymer ?
#
loop_
_entity_poly.entity_id
_entity_poly.type
_entity_poly.pdbx_seq_one_letter_code
_entity_poly.pdbx_strand_id
1 'polypeptide(L)'
;MDFTRSGAPLDALFYPTLSLPGAAWTNPNLLFFDKIGVIAPEGDSRQLFDGPTRVLMEHELVEPVDPTRYAQDDHGDEQVFSYLLGLSHSPRKKQREVRIHLGKLAYTRLTDRLLRHGMLWRAHDPNWLEGPEWIVNYLMSVIAARMSSHPRLDVPLLTNLDDARRLMAGVPLAEKTIGARRMRAVSRLLPVGPDADITQIVRFRSQHRDELIAFRGLIEGLLRRSQAVPEGERDFEARLARAEELRRHLVGELAVVRSIAPPLTIALSITAIAAPVIEASYYSAAVAFGGLGYLLASHTAAARRDRTARRDKLVYAALASRAFAVHRADDLLG
;
A
#
# COMPACT_ATOMS: atom_id res chain seq x y z
N MET A 1 -6.12 -31.93 2.15
CA MET A 1 -4.86 -31.19 1.98
C MET A 1 -4.81 -30.78 0.52
N ASP A 2 -5.23 -29.55 0.20
CA ASP A 2 -5.25 -29.03 -1.16
C ASP A 2 -4.06 -28.09 -1.37
N PHE A 3 -3.06 -28.57 -2.08
CA PHE A 3 -1.99 -27.76 -2.65
C PHE A 3 -2.37 -27.46 -4.11
N THR A 4 -3.02 -26.33 -4.37
CA THR A 4 -2.98 -25.60 -5.66
C THR A 4 -3.81 -24.31 -5.59
N ARG A 5 -3.19 -23.21 -5.17
CA ARG A 5 -3.44 -21.85 -5.70
C ARG A 5 -2.18 -21.05 -5.46
N SER A 6 -1.30 -21.00 -6.47
CA SER A 6 -0.09 -20.18 -6.44
C SER A 6 -0.45 -18.71 -6.72
N GLY A 7 -1.15 -18.08 -5.80
CA GLY A 7 -1.29 -16.63 -5.74
C GLY A 7 -0.58 -16.12 -4.49
N ALA A 8 0.06 -14.95 -4.57
CA ALA A 8 0.52 -14.28 -3.36
C ALA A 8 -0.69 -14.08 -2.41
N PRO A 9 -0.51 -14.23 -1.08
CA PRO A 9 -1.57 -13.94 -0.12
C PRO A 9 -2.01 -12.47 -0.25
N LEU A 10 -3.24 -12.19 0.14
CA LEU A 10 -3.75 -10.82 0.18
C LEU A 10 -3.01 -10.02 1.24
N ASP A 11 -2.48 -8.85 0.88
CA ASP A 11 -1.70 -8.02 1.80
C ASP A 11 -2.49 -6.84 2.36
N ALA A 12 -3.53 -6.39 1.65
CA ALA A 12 -4.34 -5.24 2.04
C ALA A 12 -5.70 -5.26 1.35
N LEU A 13 -6.68 -4.55 1.92
CA LEU A 13 -8.05 -4.45 1.38
C LEU A 13 -8.44 -3.00 1.15
N PHE A 14 -8.69 -2.64 -0.10
CA PHE A 14 -9.12 -1.32 -0.52
C PHE A 14 -10.65 -1.14 -0.50
N TYR A 15 -11.07 0.06 -0.05
CA TYR A 15 -12.44 0.57 -0.02
C TYR A 15 -12.40 2.11 -0.20
N PRO A 16 -13.52 2.81 -0.50
CA PRO A 16 -14.91 2.34 -0.62
C PRO A 16 -15.35 1.94 -2.05
N THR A 17 -14.59 2.33 -3.08
CA THR A 17 -14.98 2.16 -4.48
C THR A 17 -14.68 0.76 -5.02
N LEU A 18 -15.23 0.43 -6.21
CA LEU A 18 -14.91 -0.82 -6.91
C LEU A 18 -13.55 -0.76 -7.60
N SER A 19 -13.19 0.38 -8.19
CA SER A 19 -11.91 0.54 -8.87
C SER A 19 -10.92 1.27 -7.97
N LEU A 20 -9.64 0.95 -8.12
CA LEU A 20 -8.58 1.66 -7.40
C LEU A 20 -8.54 3.13 -7.87
N PRO A 21 -8.07 4.07 -7.04
CA PRO A 21 -7.88 5.46 -7.45
C PRO A 21 -6.82 5.59 -8.56
N GLY A 22 -6.61 6.82 -9.04
CA GLY A 22 -5.64 7.09 -10.11
C GLY A 22 -4.20 6.66 -9.79
N ALA A 23 -3.35 6.65 -10.82
CA ALA A 23 -1.97 6.14 -10.77
C ALA A 23 -1.10 6.73 -9.64
N ALA A 24 -1.30 8.00 -9.29
CA ALA A 24 -0.59 8.66 -8.18
C ALA A 24 -0.80 7.97 -6.83
N TRP A 25 -2.00 7.42 -6.59
CA TRP A 25 -2.28 6.62 -5.40
C TRP A 25 -1.94 5.15 -5.64
N THR A 26 -2.30 4.60 -6.80
CA THR A 26 -2.20 3.16 -7.07
C THR A 26 -0.76 2.68 -7.17
N ASN A 27 0.11 3.38 -7.90
CA ASN A 27 1.46 2.88 -8.19
C ASN A 27 2.33 2.70 -6.92
N PRO A 28 2.41 3.67 -5.98
CA PRO A 28 3.18 3.47 -4.75
C PRO A 28 2.64 2.30 -3.91
N ASN A 29 1.32 2.12 -3.86
CA ASN A 29 0.70 1.02 -3.11
C ASN A 29 0.98 -0.34 -3.76
N LEU A 30 1.03 -0.44 -5.09
CA LEU A 30 1.38 -1.67 -5.81
C LEU A 30 2.85 -2.08 -5.68
N LEU A 31 3.74 -1.11 -5.42
CA LEU A 31 5.15 -1.41 -5.09
C LEU A 31 5.31 -1.82 -3.62
N PHE A 32 4.44 -1.33 -2.74
CA PHE A 32 4.51 -1.64 -1.32
C PHE A 32 3.82 -2.96 -0.97
N PHE A 33 2.60 -3.19 -1.45
CA PHE A 33 1.79 -4.37 -1.20
C PHE A 33 1.94 -5.40 -2.32
N ASP A 34 2.04 -6.68 -1.96
CA ASP A 34 2.16 -7.73 -2.96
C ASP A 34 0.84 -7.98 -3.70
N LYS A 35 -0.29 -7.84 -3.00
CA LYS A 35 -1.61 -8.00 -3.59
C LYS A 35 -2.62 -7.16 -2.85
N ILE A 36 -3.43 -6.39 -3.60
CA ILE A 36 -4.46 -5.52 -3.04
C ILE A 36 -5.84 -6.09 -3.36
N GLY A 37 -6.62 -6.37 -2.33
CA GLY A 37 -8.01 -6.77 -2.46
C GLY A 37 -8.87 -5.54 -2.67
N VAL A 38 -9.96 -5.65 -3.43
CA VAL A 38 -10.98 -4.61 -3.50
C VAL A 38 -12.32 -5.20 -3.09
N ILE A 39 -13.02 -4.54 -2.17
CA ILE A 39 -14.36 -4.98 -1.75
C ILE A 39 -15.29 -4.86 -2.94
N ALA A 40 -15.71 -6.00 -3.48
CA ALA A 40 -16.51 -6.08 -4.69
C ALA A 40 -17.50 -7.24 -4.61
N PRO A 41 -18.70 -7.10 -5.19
CA PRO A 41 -19.65 -8.21 -5.32
C PRO A 41 -19.07 -9.30 -6.23
N GLU A 42 -19.62 -10.51 -6.15
CA GLU A 42 -19.41 -11.51 -7.21
C GLU A 42 -20.02 -11.02 -8.54
N GLY A 43 -19.31 -11.20 -9.65
CA GLY A 43 -19.77 -10.78 -10.97
C GLY A 43 -18.65 -10.70 -12.01
N ASP A 44 -19.02 -10.32 -13.23
CA ASP A 44 -18.07 -10.14 -14.34
C ASP A 44 -17.21 -8.89 -14.11
N SER A 45 -15.89 -9.10 -13.97
CA SER A 45 -14.92 -8.03 -13.78
C SER A 45 -14.99 -6.95 -14.87
N ARG A 46 -15.40 -7.29 -16.10
CA ARG A 46 -15.52 -6.31 -17.20
C ARG A 46 -16.61 -5.28 -16.96
N GLN A 47 -17.65 -5.65 -16.22
CA GLN A 47 -18.80 -4.78 -15.92
C GLN A 47 -18.59 -3.97 -14.64
N LEU A 48 -17.83 -4.52 -13.70
CA LEU A 48 -17.65 -3.94 -12.37
C LEU A 48 -16.47 -2.97 -12.25
N PHE A 49 -15.40 -3.20 -13.01
CA PHE A 49 -14.14 -2.48 -12.85
C PHE A 49 -13.78 -1.65 -14.09
N ASP A 50 -13.09 -0.54 -13.86
CA ASP A 50 -12.52 0.27 -14.92
C ASP A 50 -11.36 -0.41 -15.66
N GLY A 51 -10.96 0.14 -16.80
CA GLY A 51 -9.87 -0.40 -17.61
C GLY A 51 -8.58 -0.64 -16.82
N PRO A 52 -8.04 0.37 -16.12
CA PRO A 52 -6.80 0.24 -15.35
C PRO A 52 -6.86 -0.84 -14.26
N THR A 53 -7.92 -0.89 -13.46
CA THR A 53 -8.06 -1.90 -12.40
C THR A 53 -8.15 -3.31 -12.98
N ARG A 54 -8.83 -3.49 -14.12
CA ARG A 54 -8.89 -4.79 -14.79
C ARG A 54 -7.52 -5.29 -15.25
N VAL A 55 -6.68 -4.40 -15.79
CA VAL A 55 -5.30 -4.77 -16.18
C VAL A 55 -4.50 -5.23 -14.95
N LEU A 56 -4.68 -4.56 -13.80
CA LEU A 56 -4.05 -5.00 -12.55
C LEU A 56 -4.54 -6.38 -12.08
N MET A 57 -5.82 -6.68 -12.29
CA MET A 57 -6.39 -8.00 -12.00
C MET A 57 -5.83 -9.09 -12.93
N GLU A 58 -5.65 -8.78 -14.22
CA GLU A 58 -5.02 -9.69 -15.19
C GLU A 58 -3.57 -10.02 -14.81
N HIS A 59 -2.87 -9.10 -14.15
CA HIS A 59 -1.52 -9.31 -13.60
C HIS A 59 -1.51 -9.86 -12.16
N GLU A 60 -2.66 -10.30 -11.62
CA GLU A 60 -2.82 -10.82 -10.26
C GLU A 60 -2.38 -9.86 -9.13
N LEU A 61 -2.25 -8.58 -9.43
CA LEU A 61 -1.89 -7.53 -8.47
C LEU A 61 -3.09 -7.06 -7.64
N VAL A 62 -4.28 -7.20 -8.22
CA VAL A 62 -5.55 -6.84 -7.61
C VAL A 62 -6.50 -8.03 -7.65
N GLU A 63 -7.25 -8.27 -6.58
CA GLU A 63 -8.33 -9.26 -6.58
C GLU A 63 -9.64 -8.72 -5.98
N PRO A 64 -10.79 -9.09 -6.55
CA PRO A 64 -12.08 -8.79 -5.95
C PRO A 64 -12.30 -9.67 -4.72
N VAL A 65 -12.73 -9.05 -3.62
CA VAL A 65 -13.03 -9.75 -2.37
C VAL A 65 -14.51 -9.56 -2.04
N ASP A 66 -15.26 -10.66 -2.12
CA ASP A 66 -16.70 -10.67 -1.85
C ASP A 66 -17.00 -10.45 -0.35
N PRO A 67 -17.72 -9.38 0.02
CA PRO A 67 -18.06 -9.11 1.41
C PRO A 67 -18.95 -10.18 2.04
N THR A 68 -19.74 -10.92 1.26
CA THR A 68 -20.66 -11.97 1.76
C THR A 68 -19.95 -13.00 2.63
N ARG A 69 -18.67 -13.27 2.34
CA ARG A 69 -17.88 -14.30 3.02
C ARG A 69 -17.32 -13.86 4.38
N TYR A 70 -17.33 -12.57 4.68
CA TYR A 70 -16.57 -12.00 5.80
C TYR A 70 -17.33 -10.96 6.62
N ALA A 71 -18.36 -10.32 6.06
CA ALA A 71 -19.01 -9.14 6.65
C ALA A 71 -20.43 -9.38 7.19
N GLN A 72 -20.91 -10.64 7.18
CA GLN A 72 -22.21 -11.03 7.74
C GLN A 72 -22.23 -10.84 9.26
N ASP A 73 -23.16 -10.04 9.77
CA ASP A 73 -23.37 -9.78 11.20
C ASP A 73 -24.76 -9.17 11.42
N ASP A 74 -25.77 -10.04 11.52
CA ASP A 74 -27.18 -9.66 11.67
C ASP A 74 -27.43 -8.78 12.91
N HIS A 75 -26.69 -9.00 14.00
CA HIS A 75 -26.86 -8.22 15.23
C HIS A 75 -26.29 -6.82 15.09
N GLY A 76 -25.07 -6.68 14.56
CA GLY A 76 -24.48 -5.37 14.31
C GLY A 76 -25.22 -4.59 13.22
N ASP A 77 -25.88 -5.27 12.28
CA ASP A 77 -26.72 -4.61 11.27
C ASP A 77 -27.89 -3.83 11.88
N GLU A 78 -28.44 -4.33 12.99
CA GLU A 78 -29.49 -3.63 13.73
C GLU A 78 -28.97 -2.35 14.40
N GLN A 79 -27.76 -2.42 14.93
CA GLN A 79 -27.10 -1.27 15.56
C GLN A 79 -26.75 -0.21 14.52
N VAL A 80 -26.22 -0.64 13.36
CA VAL A 80 -25.92 0.20 12.20
C VAL A 80 -27.17 0.92 11.71
N PHE A 81 -28.27 0.19 11.51
CA PHE A 81 -29.53 0.79 11.08
C PHE A 81 -30.04 1.82 12.10
N SER A 82 -30.08 1.44 13.37
CA SER A 82 -30.56 2.31 14.46
C SER A 82 -29.72 3.59 14.57
N TYR A 83 -28.40 3.48 14.38
CA TYR A 83 -27.48 4.62 14.34
C TYR A 83 -27.77 5.54 13.14
N LEU A 84 -27.90 4.99 11.94
CA LEU A 84 -28.22 5.75 10.73
C LEU A 84 -29.56 6.47 10.84
N LEU A 85 -30.57 5.80 11.42
CA LEU A 85 -31.88 6.37 11.69
C LEU A 85 -31.78 7.54 12.68
N GLY A 86 -31.00 7.40 13.76
CA GLY A 86 -30.78 8.51 14.69
C GLY A 86 -30.16 9.75 14.01
N LEU A 87 -29.24 9.54 13.06
CA LEU A 87 -28.58 10.62 12.32
C LEU A 87 -29.45 11.24 11.21
N SER A 88 -30.39 10.50 10.63
CA SER A 88 -31.21 10.96 9.50
C SER A 88 -32.26 12.01 9.89
N HIS A 89 -32.59 12.14 11.18
CA HIS A 89 -33.55 13.12 11.69
C HIS A 89 -32.98 14.54 11.80
N SER A 90 -31.67 14.73 11.56
CA SER A 90 -31.06 16.05 11.57
C SER A 90 -31.26 16.76 10.21
N PRO A 91 -31.68 18.03 10.17
CA PRO A 91 -31.79 18.77 8.91
C PRO A 91 -30.41 18.93 8.28
N ARG A 92 -30.12 18.16 7.23
CA ARG A 92 -28.84 18.22 6.52
C ARG A 92 -28.98 19.03 5.24
N LYS A 93 -27.97 19.89 4.99
CA LYS A 93 -27.81 20.61 3.72
C LYS A 93 -27.79 19.62 2.56
N LYS A 94 -28.16 20.09 1.35
CA LYS A 94 -28.15 19.32 0.09
C LYS A 94 -26.91 18.42 0.01
N GLN A 95 -27.13 17.11 0.05
CA GLN A 95 -26.07 16.13 0.11
C GLN A 95 -25.75 15.64 -1.30
N ARG A 96 -24.48 15.34 -1.55
CA ARG A 96 -24.08 14.65 -2.77
C ARG A 96 -24.61 13.23 -2.73
N GLU A 97 -25.17 12.78 -3.84
CA GLU A 97 -25.64 11.42 -4.03
C GLU A 97 -24.54 10.58 -4.68
N VAL A 98 -24.38 9.35 -4.22
CA VAL A 98 -23.42 8.39 -4.75
C VAL A 98 -24.07 7.02 -4.88
N ARG A 99 -23.40 6.15 -5.64
CA ARG A 99 -23.88 4.80 -5.96
C ARG A 99 -23.13 3.74 -5.17
N ILE A 100 -23.84 2.69 -4.77
CA ILE A 100 -23.29 1.46 -4.19
C ILE A 100 -23.89 0.25 -4.90
N HIS A 101 -23.04 -0.71 -5.26
CA HIS A 101 -23.51 -1.92 -5.93
C HIS A 101 -24.30 -2.78 -4.94
N LEU A 102 -25.50 -3.23 -5.34
CA LEU A 102 -26.43 -4.00 -4.51
C LEU A 102 -25.78 -5.25 -3.91
N GLY A 103 -24.99 -5.99 -4.71
CA GLY A 103 -24.25 -7.17 -4.25
C GLY A 103 -23.29 -6.93 -3.07
N LYS A 104 -22.88 -5.69 -2.77
CA LYS A 104 -22.09 -5.38 -1.56
C LYS A 104 -22.90 -5.42 -0.26
N LEU A 105 -24.23 -5.40 -0.36
CA LEU A 105 -25.17 -5.37 0.76
C LEU A 105 -26.23 -6.49 0.69
N ALA A 106 -26.36 -7.18 -0.44
CA ALA A 106 -27.43 -8.15 -0.68
C ALA A 106 -27.44 -9.33 0.29
N TYR A 107 -26.32 -9.62 0.97
CA TYR A 107 -26.23 -10.66 1.97
C TYR A 107 -26.86 -10.29 3.32
N THR A 108 -27.26 -9.04 3.53
CA THR A 108 -27.84 -8.56 4.79
C THR A 108 -29.27 -8.04 4.61
N ARG A 109 -30.09 -8.24 5.65
CA ARG A 109 -31.44 -7.67 5.79
C ARG A 109 -31.43 -6.14 5.93
N LEU A 110 -30.27 -5.55 6.22
CA LEU A 110 -30.08 -4.11 6.33
C LEU A 110 -30.52 -3.40 5.04
N THR A 111 -30.23 -3.98 3.88
CA THR A 111 -30.58 -3.40 2.57
C THR A 111 -32.06 -3.09 2.44
N ASP A 112 -32.92 -4.07 2.76
CA ASP A 112 -34.37 -3.89 2.65
C ASP A 112 -34.88 -2.81 3.60
N ARG A 113 -34.27 -2.68 4.78
CA ARG A 113 -34.63 -1.64 5.74
C ARG A 113 -34.21 -0.26 5.26
N LEU A 114 -32.99 -0.12 4.74
CA LEU A 114 -32.51 1.15 4.19
C LEU A 114 -33.41 1.62 3.03
N LEU A 115 -33.85 0.69 2.17
CA LEU A 115 -34.80 0.98 1.08
C LEU A 115 -36.18 1.41 1.61
N ARG A 116 -36.76 0.65 2.57
CA ARG A 116 -38.09 0.95 3.12
C ARG A 116 -38.16 2.30 3.83
N HIS A 117 -37.05 2.72 4.46
CA HIS A 117 -36.97 3.99 5.18
C HIS A 117 -36.43 5.14 4.32
N GLY A 118 -36.24 4.94 3.01
CA GLY A 118 -35.80 5.98 2.07
C GLY A 118 -34.37 6.46 2.29
N MET A 119 -33.53 5.67 2.98
CA MET A 119 -32.11 5.98 3.20
C MET A 119 -31.25 5.62 1.99
N LEU A 120 -31.68 4.61 1.23
CA LEU A 120 -31.19 4.27 -0.09
C LEU A 120 -32.38 4.11 -1.02
N TRP A 121 -32.15 4.23 -2.33
CA TRP A 121 -33.14 3.93 -3.37
C TRP A 121 -32.49 3.17 -4.53
N ARG A 122 -33.31 2.56 -5.39
CA ARG A 122 -32.80 1.87 -6.59
C ARG A 122 -32.36 2.89 -7.63
N ALA A 123 -31.18 2.68 -8.21
CA ALA A 123 -30.73 3.44 -9.36
C ALA A 123 -31.47 3.01 -10.64
N HIS A 124 -31.17 3.66 -11.76
CA HIS A 124 -31.67 3.21 -13.07
C HIS A 124 -31.16 1.81 -13.44
N ASP A 125 -29.92 1.50 -13.08
CA ASP A 125 -29.38 0.14 -13.19
C ASP A 125 -29.85 -0.71 -11.99
N PRO A 126 -30.53 -1.85 -12.21
CA PRO A 126 -31.11 -2.66 -11.14
C PRO A 126 -30.07 -3.25 -10.17
N ASN A 127 -28.80 -3.32 -10.57
CA ASN A 127 -27.71 -3.83 -9.74
C ASN A 127 -27.11 -2.74 -8.83
N TRP A 128 -27.59 -1.51 -8.92
CA TRP A 128 -27.07 -0.38 -8.17
C TRP A 128 -28.13 0.26 -7.29
N LEU A 129 -27.69 0.68 -6.12
CA LEU A 129 -28.45 1.55 -5.22
C LEU A 129 -27.81 2.93 -5.22
N GLU A 130 -28.63 3.93 -4.96
CA GLU A 130 -28.23 5.32 -4.78
C GLU A 130 -28.63 5.79 -3.38
N GLY A 131 -27.87 6.75 -2.87
CA GLY A 131 -28.12 7.32 -1.57
C GLY A 131 -27.20 8.50 -1.26
N PRO A 132 -27.42 9.16 -0.12
CA PRO A 132 -26.52 10.19 0.35
C PRO A 132 -25.11 9.65 0.58
N GLU A 133 -24.09 10.41 0.15
CA GLU A 133 -22.68 10.02 0.20
C GLU A 133 -22.24 9.51 1.58
N TRP A 134 -22.65 10.19 2.65
CA TRP A 134 -22.29 9.81 4.02
C TRP A 134 -22.88 8.46 4.45
N ILE A 135 -24.09 8.09 3.97
CA ILE A 135 -24.70 6.79 4.28
C ILE A 135 -23.90 5.70 3.60
N VAL A 136 -23.68 5.84 2.29
CA VAL A 136 -22.92 4.86 1.49
C VAL A 136 -21.51 4.69 2.04
N ASN A 137 -20.85 5.78 2.39
CA ASN A 137 -19.52 5.78 2.98
C ASN A 137 -19.51 5.10 4.36
N TYR A 138 -20.47 5.40 5.23
CA TYR A 138 -20.59 4.73 6.53
C TYR A 138 -20.77 3.22 6.36
N LEU A 139 -21.68 2.79 5.48
CA LEU A 139 -21.90 1.38 5.17
C LEU A 139 -20.62 0.70 4.67
N MET A 140 -19.91 1.31 3.71
CA MET A 140 -18.65 0.77 3.21
C MET A 140 -17.58 0.67 4.30
N SER A 141 -17.53 1.61 5.24
CA SER A 141 -16.60 1.57 6.38
C SER A 141 -16.93 0.43 7.34
N VAL A 142 -18.21 0.21 7.64
CA VAL A 142 -18.67 -0.91 8.47
C VAL A 142 -18.31 -2.25 7.81
N ILE A 143 -18.60 -2.39 6.50
CA ILE A 143 -18.26 -3.60 5.75
C ILE A 143 -16.76 -3.84 5.80
N ALA A 144 -15.95 -2.83 5.46
CA ALA A 144 -14.50 -2.94 5.47
C ALA A 144 -13.96 -3.33 6.85
N ALA A 145 -14.45 -2.68 7.92
CA ALA A 145 -14.03 -2.98 9.29
C ALA A 145 -14.35 -4.43 9.69
N ARG A 146 -15.54 -4.93 9.35
CA ARG A 146 -15.92 -6.34 9.59
C ARG A 146 -15.05 -7.30 8.81
N MET A 147 -14.83 -7.04 7.52
CA MET A 147 -13.96 -7.88 6.67
C MET A 147 -12.53 -7.94 7.22
N SER A 148 -11.95 -6.78 7.55
CA SER A 148 -10.59 -6.69 8.09
C SER A 148 -10.45 -7.39 9.45
N SER A 149 -11.49 -7.35 10.28
CA SER A 149 -11.48 -8.01 11.60
C SER A 149 -11.78 -9.52 11.53
N HIS A 150 -12.13 -10.05 10.35
CA HIS A 150 -12.47 -11.46 10.19
C HIS A 150 -11.21 -12.34 10.26
N PRO A 151 -11.15 -13.39 11.10
CA PRO A 151 -9.92 -14.18 11.33
C PRO A 151 -9.30 -14.83 10.08
N ARG A 152 -10.09 -15.04 9.02
CA ARG A 152 -9.63 -15.61 7.75
C ARG A 152 -9.02 -14.59 6.78
N LEU A 153 -9.23 -13.30 7.02
CA LEU A 153 -8.74 -12.23 6.16
C LEU A 153 -7.61 -11.47 6.87
N ASP A 154 -7.88 -10.87 8.03
CA ASP A 154 -6.90 -10.16 8.88
C ASP A 154 -5.87 -9.31 8.11
N VAL A 155 -6.37 -8.50 7.17
CA VAL A 155 -5.54 -7.59 6.35
C VAL A 155 -5.80 -6.13 6.71
N PRO A 156 -4.79 -5.25 6.60
CA PRO A 156 -4.98 -3.82 6.77
C PRO A 156 -5.93 -3.23 5.71
N LEU A 157 -6.71 -2.24 6.13
CA LEU A 157 -7.57 -1.47 5.23
C LEU A 157 -6.80 -0.35 4.53
N LEU A 158 -7.10 -0.15 3.26
CA LEU A 158 -6.65 0.96 2.42
C LEU A 158 -7.85 1.79 1.98
N THR A 159 -7.72 3.11 2.10
CA THR A 159 -8.70 4.06 1.57
C THR A 159 -7.95 5.25 1.00
N ASN A 160 -8.55 5.95 0.04
CA ASN A 160 -8.08 7.28 -0.32
C ASN A 160 -8.22 8.21 0.91
N LEU A 161 -7.25 9.10 1.13
CA LEU A 161 -7.27 10.08 2.22
C LEU A 161 -8.47 11.04 2.13
N ASP A 162 -8.90 11.39 0.92
CA ASP A 162 -10.08 12.21 0.72
C ASP A 162 -11.36 11.48 1.12
N ASP A 163 -11.44 10.19 0.80
CA ASP A 163 -12.55 9.34 1.22
C ASP A 163 -12.48 9.11 2.74
N ALA A 164 -11.30 8.85 3.31
CA ALA A 164 -11.09 8.71 4.76
C ALA A 164 -11.61 9.93 5.55
N ARG A 165 -11.38 11.14 5.02
CA ARG A 165 -11.88 12.39 5.61
C ARG A 165 -13.40 12.55 5.48
N ARG A 166 -14.01 12.02 4.42
CA ARG A 166 -15.46 12.08 4.15
C ARG A 166 -16.26 10.95 4.78
N LEU A 167 -15.61 9.83 5.10
CA LEU A 167 -16.22 8.62 5.65
C LEU A 167 -16.81 8.85 7.05
N MET A 168 -16.42 9.91 7.75
CA MET A 168 -16.74 10.11 9.15
C MET A 168 -17.09 11.57 9.46
N ALA A 169 -18.31 12.00 9.13
CA ALA A 169 -18.87 13.25 9.66
C ALA A 169 -19.08 13.11 11.20
N GLY A 170 -18.02 13.40 11.97
CA GLY A 170 -18.09 13.54 13.43
C GLY A 170 -17.29 12.54 14.26
N VAL A 171 -16.69 11.51 13.67
CA VAL A 171 -15.74 10.63 14.38
C VAL A 171 -14.37 10.85 13.76
N PRO A 172 -13.40 11.45 14.48
CA PRO A 172 -12.03 11.45 14.00
C PRO A 172 -11.62 9.97 13.92
N LEU A 173 -11.59 9.40 12.71
CA LEU A 173 -10.68 8.27 12.48
C LEU A 173 -9.34 8.89 12.84
N ALA A 174 -8.84 8.56 14.02
CA ALA A 174 -7.64 9.19 14.50
C ALA A 174 -6.64 9.05 13.35
N GLU A 175 -6.07 10.16 12.89
CA GLU A 175 -4.92 10.21 11.98
C GLU A 175 -3.69 9.45 12.55
N LYS A 176 -3.90 8.66 13.61
CA LYS A 176 -3.03 7.93 14.53
C LYS A 176 -3.18 6.40 14.38
N THR A 177 -3.94 5.88 13.41
CA THR A 177 -3.92 4.43 13.15
C THR A 177 -2.63 4.04 12.43
N ILE A 178 -2.10 2.85 12.73
CA ILE A 178 -0.89 2.33 12.07
C ILE A 178 -1.08 2.26 10.55
N GLY A 179 -2.28 1.91 10.08
CA GLY A 179 -2.62 1.89 8.64
C GLY A 179 -2.50 3.27 7.99
N ALA A 180 -3.03 4.32 8.61
CA ALA A 180 -2.91 5.69 8.10
C ALA A 180 -1.44 6.16 8.06
N ARG A 181 -0.67 5.87 9.11
CA ARG A 181 0.78 6.14 9.16
C ARG A 181 1.52 5.41 8.04
N ARG A 182 1.22 4.13 7.82
CA ARG A 182 1.80 3.31 6.75
C ARG A 182 1.54 3.94 5.38
N MET A 183 0.28 4.26 5.06
CA MET A 183 -0.08 4.87 3.79
C MET A 183 0.61 6.22 3.56
N ARG A 184 0.72 7.04 4.61
CA ARG A 184 1.44 8.33 4.56
C ARG A 184 2.93 8.14 4.31
N ALA A 185 3.55 7.16 4.96
CA ALA A 185 4.96 6.85 4.78
C ALA A 185 5.23 6.32 3.36
N VAL A 186 4.39 5.42 2.85
CA VAL A 186 4.47 4.89 1.48
C VAL A 186 4.37 6.01 0.45
N SER A 187 3.37 6.89 0.56
CA SER A 187 3.15 7.96 -0.43
C SER A 187 4.26 9.02 -0.45
N ARG A 188 4.89 9.33 0.69
CA ARG A 188 6.01 10.29 0.76
C ARG A 188 7.37 9.70 0.36
N LEU A 189 7.60 8.42 0.66
CA LEU A 189 8.91 7.78 0.50
C LEU A 189 9.06 7.01 -0.82
N LEU A 190 7.96 6.57 -1.45
CA LEU A 190 7.97 6.00 -2.80
C LEU A 190 7.37 6.99 -3.82
N PRO A 191 8.17 7.93 -4.36
CA PRO A 191 7.71 8.81 -5.42
C PRO A 191 7.68 8.05 -6.75
N VAL A 192 6.64 7.25 -6.96
CA VAL A 192 6.34 6.72 -8.29
C VAL A 192 5.60 7.80 -9.06
N GLY A 193 6.13 8.22 -10.20
CA GLY A 193 5.45 9.17 -11.06
C GLY A 193 4.08 8.64 -11.49
N PRO A 194 3.04 9.49 -11.59
CA PRO A 194 1.71 9.08 -12.07
C PRO A 194 1.76 8.54 -13.52
N ASP A 195 2.81 8.87 -14.26
CA ASP A 195 2.99 8.50 -15.66
C ASP A 195 3.56 7.08 -15.85
N ALA A 196 3.91 6.38 -14.76
CA ALA A 196 4.40 5.01 -14.85
C ALA A 196 3.26 4.07 -15.24
N ASP A 197 3.42 3.39 -16.38
CA ASP A 197 2.47 2.40 -16.85
C ASP A 197 2.53 1.12 -16.00
N ILE A 198 1.41 0.39 -15.93
CA ILE A 198 1.26 -0.84 -15.16
C ILE A 198 2.33 -1.87 -15.54
N THR A 199 2.65 -2.00 -16.83
CA THR A 199 3.69 -2.94 -17.29
C THR A 199 5.07 -2.58 -16.73
N GLN A 200 5.37 -1.29 -16.56
CA GLN A 200 6.60 -0.82 -15.95
C GLN A 200 6.62 -1.12 -14.45
N ILE A 201 5.49 -0.99 -13.75
CA ILE A 201 5.34 -1.36 -12.34
C ILE A 201 5.59 -2.86 -12.14
N VAL A 202 4.96 -3.71 -12.96
CA VAL A 202 5.15 -5.17 -12.94
C VAL A 202 6.62 -5.53 -13.16
N ARG A 203 7.24 -4.95 -14.20
CA ARG A 203 8.65 -5.21 -14.51
C ARG A 203 9.57 -4.76 -13.38
N PHE A 204 9.34 -3.56 -12.84
CA PHE A 204 10.13 -3.02 -11.74
C PHE A 204 10.05 -3.93 -10.52
N ARG A 205 8.85 -4.37 -10.14
CA ARG A 205 8.63 -5.25 -8.99
C ARG A 205 9.35 -6.60 -9.16
N SER A 206 9.35 -7.15 -10.36
CA SER A 206 10.09 -8.38 -10.65
C SER A 206 11.61 -8.19 -10.59
N GLN A 207 12.11 -7.02 -10.99
CA GLN A 207 13.55 -6.71 -11.04
C GLN A 207 14.12 -6.31 -9.66
N HIS A 208 13.29 -5.70 -8.80
CA HIS A 208 13.71 -5.08 -7.55
C HIS A 208 13.00 -5.66 -6.33
N ARG A 209 12.70 -6.95 -6.35
CA ARG A 209 11.93 -7.62 -5.29
C ARG A 209 12.61 -7.49 -3.93
N ASP A 210 13.92 -7.72 -3.87
CA ASP A 210 14.67 -7.71 -2.61
C ASP A 210 14.75 -6.31 -2.02
N GLU A 211 14.89 -5.30 -2.89
CA GLU A 211 14.87 -3.90 -2.49
C GLU A 211 13.50 -3.50 -1.96
N LEU A 212 12.40 -3.92 -2.62
CA LEU A 212 11.04 -3.66 -2.14
C LEU A 212 10.77 -4.34 -0.78
N ILE A 213 11.29 -5.54 -0.55
CA ILE A 213 11.23 -6.22 0.76
C ILE A 213 11.99 -5.40 1.81
N ALA A 214 13.21 -4.94 1.51
CA ALA A 214 13.98 -4.09 2.41
C ALA A 214 13.25 -2.77 2.71
N PHE A 215 12.57 -2.20 1.71
CA PHE A 215 11.78 -0.97 1.86
C PHE A 215 10.59 -1.21 2.79
N ARG A 216 9.86 -2.30 2.61
CA ARG A 216 8.76 -2.69 3.51
C ARG A 216 9.26 -2.82 4.94
N GLY A 217 10.42 -3.46 5.14
CA GLY A 217 11.09 -3.56 6.44
C GLY A 217 11.41 -2.20 7.07
N LEU A 218 11.87 -1.23 6.27
CA LEU A 218 12.11 0.15 6.71
C LEU A 218 10.83 0.83 7.19
N ILE A 219 9.75 0.75 6.42
CA ILE A 219 8.45 1.33 6.79
C ILE A 219 7.93 0.69 8.08
N GLU A 220 7.95 -0.64 8.18
CA GLU A 220 7.52 -1.33 9.40
C GLU A 220 8.40 -0.98 10.61
N GLY A 221 9.70 -0.72 10.40
CA GLY A 221 10.60 -0.19 11.44
C GLY A 221 10.19 1.20 11.94
N LEU A 222 9.80 2.10 11.02
CA LEU A 222 9.28 3.43 11.38
C LEU A 222 7.98 3.34 12.19
N LEU A 223 7.10 2.40 11.82
CA LEU A 223 5.81 2.21 12.47
C LEU A 223 5.94 1.58 13.86
N ARG A 224 6.77 0.54 14.03
CA ARG A 224 6.93 -0.20 15.31
C ARG A 224 7.42 0.67 16.45
N ARG A 225 8.29 1.64 16.16
CA ARG A 225 8.93 2.48 17.18
C ARG A 225 8.08 3.69 17.60
N SER A 226 6.87 3.83 17.05
CA SER A 226 5.97 4.95 17.28
C SER A 226 4.75 4.49 18.07
N GLN A 227 4.68 4.77 19.39
CA GLN A 227 3.55 4.34 20.22
C GLN A 227 2.21 4.97 19.75
N ALA A 228 1.07 4.34 20.07
CA ALA A 228 -0.27 4.85 19.76
C ALA A 228 -0.74 5.99 20.69
N VAL A 229 0.20 6.83 21.14
CA VAL A 229 0.02 7.94 22.08
C VAL A 229 0.28 9.26 21.32
N PRO A 230 -0.26 10.43 21.71
CA PRO A 230 -0.02 11.71 21.00
C PRO A 230 1.47 12.07 20.79
N GLU A 231 2.36 11.59 21.66
CA GLU A 231 3.82 11.74 21.49
C GLU A 231 4.36 10.87 20.35
N GLY A 232 3.80 9.68 20.14
CA GLY A 232 4.19 8.79 19.06
C GLY A 232 3.81 9.29 17.67
N GLU A 233 2.79 10.15 17.54
CA GLU A 233 2.49 10.81 16.25
C GLU A 233 3.56 11.84 15.88
N ARG A 234 4.01 12.63 16.86
CA ARG A 234 5.08 13.62 16.67
C ARG A 234 6.41 12.94 16.34
N ASP A 235 6.74 11.86 17.06
CA ASP A 235 7.92 11.04 16.81
C ASP A 235 7.88 10.38 15.41
N PHE A 236 6.73 9.83 15.02
CA PHE A 236 6.52 9.29 13.68
C PHE A 236 6.75 10.35 12.58
N GLU A 237 6.13 11.53 12.70
CA GLU A 237 6.30 12.60 11.70
C GLU A 237 7.73 13.11 11.63
N ALA A 238 8.42 13.27 12.77
CA ALA A 238 9.82 13.69 12.78
C ALA A 238 10.73 12.69 12.04
N ARG A 239 10.49 11.38 12.23
CA ARG A 239 11.25 10.33 11.53
C ARG A 239 10.90 10.24 10.06
N LEU A 240 9.63 10.37 9.71
CA LEU A 240 9.19 10.40 8.31
C LEU A 240 9.82 11.58 7.58
N ALA A 241 9.84 12.77 8.19
CA ALA A 241 10.49 13.95 7.64
C ALA A 241 12.00 13.73 7.41
N ARG A 242 12.69 13.09 8.37
CA ARG A 242 14.12 12.75 8.23
C ARG A 242 14.38 11.74 7.11
N ALA A 243 13.54 10.71 6.99
CA ALA A 243 13.63 9.74 5.91
C ALA A 243 13.38 10.40 4.53
N GLU A 244 12.44 11.34 4.47
CA GLU A 244 12.14 12.10 3.25
C GLU A 244 13.27 13.06 2.88
N GLU A 245 13.92 13.70 3.85
CA GLU A 245 15.11 14.52 3.63
C GLU A 245 16.27 13.69 3.08
N LEU A 246 16.56 12.54 3.69
CA LEU A 246 17.58 11.61 3.20
C LEU A 246 17.28 11.15 1.77
N ARG A 247 16.01 10.81 1.48
CA ARG A 247 15.57 10.47 0.12
C ARG A 247 15.83 11.62 -0.85
N ARG A 248 15.41 12.85 -0.51
CA ARG A 248 15.61 14.04 -1.37
C ARG A 248 17.09 14.28 -1.64
N HIS A 249 17.93 14.14 -0.62
CA HIS A 249 19.37 14.27 -0.77
C HIS A 249 19.94 13.21 -1.71
N LEU A 250 19.64 11.92 -1.49
CA LEU A 250 20.11 10.82 -2.34
C LEU A 250 19.64 10.95 -3.80
N VAL A 251 18.38 11.34 -4.02
CA VAL A 251 17.84 11.57 -5.36
C VAL A 251 18.53 12.77 -6.03
N GLY A 252 18.83 13.82 -5.28
CA GLY A 252 19.59 14.98 -5.77
C GLY A 252 20.99 14.59 -6.24
N GLU A 253 21.73 13.85 -5.41
CA GLU A 253 23.05 13.32 -5.75
C GLU A 253 23.00 12.43 -7.01
N LEU A 254 22.02 11.53 -7.09
CA LEU A 254 21.82 10.67 -8.25
C LEU A 254 21.45 11.43 -9.53
N ALA A 255 20.69 12.51 -9.43
CA ALA A 255 20.35 13.35 -10.58
C ALA A 255 21.59 14.05 -11.16
N VAL A 256 22.52 14.46 -10.30
CA VAL A 256 23.83 15.01 -10.70
C VAL A 256 24.69 13.94 -11.38
N VAL A 257 24.67 12.69 -10.91
CA VAL A 257 25.36 11.57 -11.57
C VAL A 257 24.72 11.20 -12.91
N ARG A 258 23.38 11.26 -13.01
CA ARG A 258 22.61 10.98 -14.22
C ARG A 258 22.84 12.02 -15.33
N SER A 259 23.22 13.26 -15.01
CA SER A 259 23.60 14.23 -16.05
C SER A 259 24.92 13.87 -16.75
N ILE A 260 25.66 12.90 -16.20
CA ILE A 260 26.98 12.45 -16.69
C ILE A 260 26.90 11.06 -17.38
N ALA A 261 25.82 10.29 -17.19
CA ALA A 261 25.63 8.94 -17.75
C ALA A 261 24.21 8.72 -18.33
N PRO A 262 24.01 7.87 -19.36
CA PRO A 262 22.75 7.73 -20.08
C PRO A 262 21.57 7.28 -19.18
N PRO A 263 20.31 7.52 -19.61
CA PRO A 263 19.15 7.49 -18.73
C PRO A 263 18.77 6.06 -18.35
N LEU A 264 19.31 5.57 -17.24
CA LEU A 264 18.74 4.44 -16.51
C LEU A 264 17.61 4.95 -15.61
N THR A 265 16.43 4.34 -15.78
CA THR A 265 15.29 4.48 -14.88
C THR A 265 15.77 4.15 -13.47
N ILE A 266 15.78 5.14 -12.59
CA ILE A 266 16.42 5.05 -11.28
C ILE A 266 15.74 3.95 -10.46
N ALA A 267 16.42 2.82 -10.32
CA ALA A 267 16.22 1.90 -9.22
C ALA A 267 16.72 2.61 -7.96
N LEU A 268 15.79 3.07 -7.13
CA LEU A 268 16.13 3.66 -5.83
C LEU A 268 16.83 2.56 -5.01
N SER A 269 18.12 2.74 -4.72
CA SER A 269 18.87 1.88 -3.81
C SER A 269 18.38 2.11 -2.38
N ILE A 270 17.27 1.43 -2.06
CA ILE A 270 16.58 1.41 -0.78
C ILE A 270 17.53 1.09 0.39
N THR A 271 18.64 0.39 0.12
CA THR A 271 19.73 0.11 1.06
C THR A 271 20.38 1.37 1.64
N ALA A 272 20.50 2.47 0.87
CA ALA A 272 21.07 3.73 1.36
C ALA A 272 20.16 4.47 2.35
N ILE A 273 18.84 4.23 2.28
CA ILE A 273 17.85 4.81 3.21
C ILE A 273 17.78 3.99 4.50
N ALA A 274 18.05 2.69 4.45
CA ALA A 274 17.94 1.78 5.60
C ALA A 274 19.08 1.88 6.62
N ALA A 275 20.32 2.11 6.18
CA ALA A 275 21.47 2.10 7.08
C ALA A 275 21.41 3.19 8.18
N PRO A 276 21.04 4.46 7.92
CA PRO A 276 21.01 5.50 8.95
C PRO A 276 19.79 5.43 9.88
N VAL A 277 18.72 4.74 9.47
CA VAL A 277 17.47 4.65 10.25
C VAL A 277 17.52 3.49 11.26
N ILE A 278 18.29 2.45 10.95
CA ILE A 278 18.43 1.26 11.79
C ILE A 278 19.49 1.47 12.88
N GLU A 279 20.59 2.18 12.57
CA GLU A 279 21.66 2.47 13.53
C GLU A 279 21.92 3.98 13.63
N ALA A 280 21.70 4.55 14.82
CA ALA A 280 22.04 5.93 15.16
C ALA A 280 23.56 6.14 15.28
N SER A 281 24.32 5.74 14.26
CA SER A 281 25.78 5.79 14.21
C SER A 281 26.25 6.54 12.95
N TYR A 282 27.18 7.47 13.14
CA TYR A 282 27.82 8.26 12.08
C TYR A 282 28.62 7.40 11.07
N TYR A 283 28.89 6.13 11.38
CA TYR A 283 29.59 5.20 10.48
C TYR A 283 28.72 4.64 9.35
N SER A 284 27.38 4.74 9.44
CA SER A 284 26.44 4.22 8.41
C SER A 284 26.40 5.04 7.12
N ALA A 285 26.80 6.32 7.17
CA ALA A 285 26.91 7.18 6.00
C ALA A 285 28.05 6.73 5.06
N ALA A 286 29.19 6.30 5.61
CA ALA A 286 30.33 5.84 4.81
C ALA A 286 30.01 4.56 4.00
N VAL A 287 29.14 3.69 4.54
CA VAL A 287 28.66 2.47 3.86
C VAL A 287 27.69 2.80 2.72
N ALA A 288 26.85 3.84 2.86
CA ALA A 288 25.98 4.34 1.80
C ALA A 288 26.77 4.96 0.63
N PHE A 289 27.89 5.62 0.91
CA PHE A 289 28.76 6.23 -0.11
C PHE A 289 29.73 5.22 -0.79
N GLY A 290 30.22 4.22 -0.06
CA GLY A 290 31.09 3.18 -0.63
C GLY A 290 30.40 2.30 -1.69
N GLY A 291 29.11 2.03 -1.52
CA GLY A 291 28.31 1.27 -2.49
C GLY A 291 28.07 2.01 -3.82
N LEU A 292 27.96 3.35 -3.77
CA LEU A 292 27.74 4.18 -4.96
C LEU A 292 29.04 4.40 -5.75
N GLY A 293 30.17 4.57 -5.06
CA GLY A 293 31.48 4.81 -5.67
C GLY A 293 32.04 3.59 -6.43
N TYR A 294 31.80 2.38 -5.94
CA TYR A 294 32.27 1.16 -6.61
C TYR A 294 31.48 0.83 -7.88
N LEU A 295 30.16 1.07 -7.89
CA LEU A 295 29.29 0.88 -9.06
C LEU A 295 29.66 1.77 -10.25
N LEU A 296 30.14 2.99 -9.99
CA LEU A 296 30.56 3.94 -11.02
C LEU A 296 31.99 3.66 -11.51
N ALA A 297 32.90 3.22 -10.64
CA ALA A 297 34.29 2.93 -11.01
C ALA A 297 34.46 1.60 -11.77
N SER A 298 33.66 0.58 -11.49
CA SER A 298 33.77 -0.73 -12.17
C SER A 298 33.12 -0.78 -13.56
N HIS A 299 32.30 0.22 -13.92
CA HIS A 299 31.60 0.27 -15.21
C HIS A 299 32.36 1.02 -16.31
N THR A 300 33.32 1.88 -15.99
CA THR A 300 34.10 2.63 -16.99
C THR A 300 35.29 1.83 -17.55
N ALA A 301 35.76 0.79 -16.85
CA ALA A 301 36.74 -0.16 -17.38
C ALA A 301 36.12 -1.29 -18.24
N ALA A 302 34.79 -1.47 -18.16
CA ALA A 302 34.06 -2.62 -18.73
C ALA A 302 33.33 -2.31 -20.05
N ALA A 303 33.53 -1.13 -20.65
CA ALA A 303 32.95 -0.76 -21.94
C ALA A 303 33.78 -1.22 -23.16
N ARG A 304 34.83 -2.03 -22.98
CA ARG A 304 35.76 -2.39 -24.06
C ARG A 304 35.77 -3.84 -24.54
N ARG A 305 35.02 -4.78 -23.95
CA ARG A 305 35.07 -6.18 -24.42
C ARG A 305 33.72 -6.87 -24.32
N ASP A 306 32.99 -6.76 -25.41
CA ASP A 306 31.93 -7.69 -25.76
C ASP A 306 32.54 -9.01 -26.26
N ARG A 307 32.09 -10.14 -25.69
CA ARG A 307 32.01 -11.50 -26.27
C ARG A 307 31.87 -12.54 -25.16
N THR A 308 30.98 -13.50 -25.41
CA THR A 308 30.78 -14.79 -24.73
C THR A 308 30.09 -14.78 -23.36
N ALA A 309 28.79 -15.07 -23.41
CA ALA A 309 28.04 -15.73 -22.34
C ALA A 309 28.69 -17.08 -21.95
N ARG A 310 28.45 -17.51 -20.69
CA ARG A 310 28.89 -18.74 -19.99
C ARG A 310 30.20 -18.64 -19.19
N ARG A 311 30.13 -18.01 -18.03
CA ARG A 311 30.43 -18.71 -16.77
C ARG A 311 29.88 -17.91 -15.60
N ASP A 312 28.60 -18.15 -15.40
CA ASP A 312 27.92 -18.08 -14.14
C ASP A 312 28.80 -18.52 -12.95
N LYS A 313 28.61 -17.77 -11.86
CA LYS A 313 28.57 -18.29 -10.48
C LYS A 313 29.90 -18.79 -9.93
N LEU A 314 30.50 -17.96 -9.06
CA LEU A 314 31.07 -18.37 -7.76
C LEU A 314 31.77 -17.22 -6.99
N VAL A 315 31.74 -15.97 -7.46
CA VAL A 315 32.52 -14.89 -6.81
C VAL A 315 31.74 -14.16 -5.70
N TYR A 316 30.42 -14.07 -5.79
CA TYR A 316 29.63 -13.27 -4.85
C TYR A 316 29.32 -13.95 -3.51
N ALA A 317 29.31 -15.29 -3.45
CA ALA A 317 29.30 -16.01 -2.17
C ALA A 317 30.66 -15.92 -1.44
N ALA A 318 31.77 -15.82 -2.18
CA ALA A 318 33.12 -15.72 -1.60
C ALA A 318 33.37 -14.34 -0.94
N LEU A 319 32.79 -13.26 -1.47
CA LEU A 319 32.96 -11.91 -0.92
C LEU A 319 32.03 -11.63 0.28
N ALA A 320 30.82 -12.19 0.30
CA ALA A 320 29.93 -12.08 1.46
C ALA A 320 30.48 -12.86 2.69
N SER A 321 31.15 -14.00 2.49
CA SER A 321 31.76 -14.75 3.60
C SER A 321 33.00 -14.07 4.20
N ARG A 322 33.75 -13.28 3.41
CA ARG A 322 35.00 -12.64 3.86
C ARG A 322 34.76 -11.34 4.63
N ALA A 323 33.62 -10.69 4.42
CA ALA A 323 33.19 -9.52 5.20
C ALA A 323 32.71 -9.88 6.63
N PHE A 324 32.35 -11.14 6.89
CA PHE A 324 32.00 -11.63 8.23
C PHE A 324 33.12 -12.45 8.92
N ALA A 325 34.26 -12.68 8.26
CA ALA A 325 35.41 -13.37 8.84
C ALA A 325 36.41 -12.44 9.56
N VAL A 326 36.22 -11.12 9.53
CA VAL A 326 37.10 -10.13 10.20
C VAL A 326 36.48 -9.57 11.50
N HIS A 327 35.37 -10.13 11.98
CA HIS A 327 34.74 -9.74 13.26
C HIS A 327 34.64 -10.90 14.26
N ARG A 328 35.64 -11.80 14.28
CA ARG A 328 35.75 -12.82 15.34
C ARG A 328 37.19 -13.11 15.78
N ALA A 329 38.02 -12.07 15.95
CA ALA A 329 39.39 -12.27 16.44
C ALA A 329 39.91 -11.28 17.52
N ASP A 330 39.20 -10.21 17.89
CA ASP A 330 39.79 -9.20 18.80
C ASP A 330 39.14 -9.04 20.20
N ASP A 331 38.25 -9.95 20.62
CA ASP A 331 37.67 -9.94 21.98
C ASP A 331 38.21 -11.07 22.89
N LEU A 332 39.46 -11.51 22.71
CA LEU A 332 40.06 -12.53 23.59
C LEU A 332 41.45 -12.22 24.19
N LEU A 333 42.00 -11.02 24.06
CA LEU A 333 43.16 -10.59 24.86
C LEU A 333 43.15 -9.07 25.09
N GLY A 334 42.61 -8.65 26.22
CA GLY A 334 42.60 -7.27 26.73
C GLY A 334 41.81 -7.15 28.00
#